data_AF-A0A2D9A7Y4-F1
#
_entry.id   AF-A0A2D9A7Y4-F1
#
_cell.length_a   1.000
_cell.length_b   1.000
_cell.length_c   1.000
_cell.angle_alpha   90.00
_cell.angle_beta   90.00
_cell.angle_gamma   90.00
#
_symmetry.space_group_name_H-M   'P 1'
#
loop_
_entity.id
_entity.type
_entity.pdbx_description
1 polymer ?
#
loop_
_entity_poly.entity_id
_entity_poly.type
_entity_poly.pdbx_seq_one_letter_code
_entity_poly.pdbx_strand_id
1 'polypeptide(L)' 'MKIFLDTADIAEIRRATEAGLIDGVTTNPSLMAKVGA' A
#
# COMPACT_ATOMS: atom_id res chain seq x y z
N MET A 1 16.31 8.58 2.70
CA MET A 1 14.91 9.06 2.65
C MET A 1 14.03 7.85 2.47
N LYS A 2 12.91 7.73 3.19
CA LYS A 2 11.99 6.59 3.05
C LYS A 2 10.70 7.01 2.37
N ILE A 3 10.15 6.17 1.51
CA ILE A 3 8.87 6.36 0.82
C ILE A 3 7.87 5.34 1.37
N PHE A 4 6.69 5.81 1.80
CA PHE A 4 5.61 4.97 2.29
C PHE A 4 4.39 5.09 1.38
N LEU A 5 3.77 3.96 1.06
CA LEU A 5 2.54 3.91 0.29
C LEU A 5 1.33 3.87 1.22
N ASP A 6 0.37 4.77 1.02
CA ASP A 6 -0.86 4.81 1.82
C ASP A 6 -1.99 4.06 1.10
N THR A 7 -2.06 2.74 1.33
CA THR A 7 -3.03 1.87 0.66
C THR A 7 -3.38 0.65 1.52
N ALA A 8 -4.44 -0.04 1.12
CA ALA A 8 -4.80 -1.37 1.61
C ALA A 8 -4.84 -2.42 0.48
N ASP A 9 -4.62 -2.00 -0.78
CA ASP A 9 -4.68 -2.90 -1.94
C ASP A 9 -3.37 -3.70 -2.07
N ILE A 10 -3.47 -5.02 -1.85
CA ILE A 10 -2.33 -5.95 -1.93
C ILE A 10 -1.71 -5.95 -3.33
N ALA A 11 -2.50 -5.80 -4.40
CA ALA A 11 -1.98 -5.78 -5.76
C ALA A 11 -1.14 -4.52 -6.02
N GLU A 12 -1.57 -3.37 -5.48
CA GLU A 12 -0.80 -2.13 -5.55
C GLU A 12 0.50 -2.22 -4.75
N ILE A 13 0.42 -2.72 -3.52
CA ILE A 13 1.59 -2.93 -2.65
C ILE A 13 2.61 -3.82 -3.37
N ARG A 14 2.17 -4.96 -3.92
CA ARG A 14 3.06 -5.88 -4.63
C ARG A 14 3.76 -5.21 -5.81
N ARG A 15 3.03 -4.49 -6.68
CA ARG A 15 3.62 -3.78 -7.82
C ARG A 15 4.65 -2.73 -7.37
N ALA A 16 4.32 -1.95 -6.33
CA ALA A 16 5.21 -0.90 -5.84
C ALA A 16 6.48 -1.48 -5.18
N THR A 17 6.36 -2.59 -4.45
CA THR A 17 7.50 -3.32 -3.89
C THR A 17 8.37 -3.93 -4.97
N GLU A 18 7.79 -4.59 -5.98
CA GLU A 18 8.52 -5.19 -7.11
C GLU A 18 9.26 -4.13 -7.94
N ALA A 19 8.69 -2.92 -8.05
CA ALA A 19 9.33 -1.78 -8.70
C ALA A 19 10.42 -1.10 -7.84
N GLY A 20 10.59 -1.49 -6.57
CA GLY A 20 11.58 -0.90 -5.67
C GLY A 20 11.26 0.55 -5.26
N LEU A 21 9.99 0.94 -5.28
CA LEU A 21 9.57 2.34 -5.08
C LEU A 21 9.26 2.70 -3.62
N ILE A 22 9.02 1.70 -2.76
CA ILE A 22 8.50 1.91 -1.41
C ILE A 22 9.33 1.16 -0.36
N ASP A 23 9.45 1.76 0.82
CA ASP A 23 10.12 1.20 2.00
C ASP A 23 9.12 0.64 3.03
N GLY A 24 7.82 0.90 2.83
CA GLY A 24 6.77 0.44 3.71
C GLY A 24 5.39 0.92 3.28
N VAL A 25 4.39 0.55 4.09
CA VAL A 25 2.97 0.86 3.85
C VAL A 25 2.38 1.48 5.11
N THR A 26 1.56 2.51 4.95
CA THR A 26 0.62 3.00 5.96
C THR A 26 -0.80 2.62 5.56
N THR A 27 -1.66 2.39 6.54
CA THR A 27 -3.04 2.00 6.27
C THR A 27 -3.98 2.47 7.37
N ASN A 28 -5.29 2.39 7.11
CA ASN A 28 -6.35 2.73 8.05
C ASN A 28 -7.63 1.94 7.73
N PRO A 29 -8.62 1.88 8.65
CA PRO A 29 -9.86 1.13 8.44
C PRO A 29 -10.66 1.55 7.20
N SER A 30 -10.65 2.84 6.83
CA SER A 30 -11.36 3.34 5.65
C SER A 30 -10.76 2.82 4.34
N LEU A 31 -9.43 2.67 4.27
CA LEU A 31 -8.76 2.05 3.11
C LEU A 31 -9.08 0.55 3.03
N MET A 32 -9.06 -0.15 4.17
CA MET A 32 -9.43 -1.58 4.24
C MET A 32 -10.87 -1.82 3.77
N ALA A 33 -11.81 -0.96 4.19
CA ALA A 33 -13.21 -1.05 3.79
C ALA A 33 -13.43 -0.86 2.28
N LYS A 34 -12.58 -0.08 1.60
CA LYS A 34 -12.66 0.14 0.14
C LYS A 34 -12.22 -1.07 -0.68
N VAL A 35 -11.28 -1.86 -0.16
CA VAL A 35 -10.70 -3.02 -0.88
C VAL A 35 -11.38 -4.35 -0.54
N GLY A 36 -12.10 -4.41 0.59
CA GLY A 36 -12.82 -5.62 1.04
C GLY A 36 -14.30 -5.67 0.65
N ALA A 37 -14.80 -4.70 -0.10
CA ALA A 37 -16.18 -4.63 -0.59
C ALA A 37 -16.35 -5.32 -1.95
#